data_AF-A0A9E4JHU1-F1
#
_entry.id   AF-A0A9E4JHU1-F1
#
_cell.length_a   1.000
_cell.length_b   1.000
_cell.length_c   1.000
_cell.angle_alpha   90.00
_cell.angle_beta   90.00
_cell.angle_gamma   90.00
#
_symmetry.space_group_name_H-M   'P 1'
#
loop_
_entity.id
_entity.type
_entity.pdbx_description
1 polymer ?
#
loop_
_entity_poly.entity_id
_entity_poly.type
_entity_poly.pdbx_seq_one_letter_code
_entity_poly.pdbx_strand_id
1 'polypeptide(L)'
;MNVFTFISGLLFILFLTLFPFDFLTSVNFYITKLTHFFDHPSNSIDFIGNIFLFIPFGFGLTGWMYKKGLGKTVILVLVLFTSMAVSVTIEILQIFLPSRFSTYLDIVTNSMGGTLGGLSCHFWKENILNSLSFYLLKIYRFISIKYLTLCLIIYTSIDVLFSIYLPIIPTNLSNWDLNFPLLIGNEKTGDRSWNGYISEVWIANRSIDQEEVKLAFSTSNFNQSLEEGLIAFYPLNNAENLQDATNNLPNLVGQGNLTHVTENLGVFLDKNNFLSTVNPATILTEKLRETSEFTISLKVATVNLQQTGPARIISLSGSPYERNFTLGQEKTDLIFRLRTPMTGDNGSNPELLIRDVFRDKNPHHIIVAYVGSRVRIYIDKVQNYYTFELAPVINFFQLTHLLENPVNSVSIKSYRFLYYALIFVPLGILLGLILDKMKKNHKDTPDTKRESE
;
A
#
# COMPACT_ATOMS: atom_id res chain seq x y z
N MET A 1 -0.58 5.13 38.15
CA MET A 1 -0.29 5.46 36.74
C MET A 1 0.55 6.71 36.66
N ASN A 2 1.57 6.70 35.80
CA ASN A 2 2.40 7.86 35.53
C ASN A 2 1.91 8.55 34.25
N VAL A 3 2.25 9.82 34.11
CA VAL A 3 2.08 10.62 32.87
C VAL A 3 2.47 9.83 31.62
N PHE A 4 3.45 8.94 31.75
CA PHE A 4 3.88 8.00 30.73
C PHE A 4 2.74 7.23 30.05
N THR A 5 1.82 6.59 30.79
CA THR A 5 0.72 5.80 30.19
C THR A 5 -0.20 6.67 29.33
N PHE A 6 -0.47 7.89 29.79
CA PHE A 6 -1.24 8.87 29.05
C PHE A 6 -0.52 9.31 27.77
N ILE A 7 0.77 9.70 27.87
CA ILE A 7 1.56 10.13 26.72
C ILE A 7 1.72 8.99 25.70
N SER A 8 2.02 7.77 26.14
CA SER A 8 2.14 6.61 25.26
C SER A 8 0.82 6.30 24.56
N GLY A 9 -0.32 6.38 25.27
CA GLY A 9 -1.64 6.23 24.67
C GLY A 9 -1.91 7.30 23.61
N LEU A 10 -1.63 8.56 23.90
CA LEU A 10 -1.79 9.66 22.94
C LEU A 10 -0.91 9.48 21.70
N LEU A 11 0.37 9.18 21.88
CA LEU A 11 1.30 8.96 20.76
C LEU A 11 0.88 7.75 19.91
N PHE A 12 0.39 6.68 20.53
CA PHE A 12 -0.11 5.51 19.82
C PHE A 12 -1.34 5.83 18.97
N ILE A 13 -2.30 6.58 19.51
CA ILE A 13 -3.48 7.05 18.78
C ILE A 13 -3.05 7.93 17.60
N LEU A 14 -2.23 8.96 17.85
CA LEU A 14 -1.76 9.85 16.80
C LEU A 14 -1.01 9.09 15.71
N PHE A 15 -0.20 8.10 16.11
CA PHE A 15 0.53 7.28 15.15
C PHE A 15 -0.42 6.46 14.26
N LEU A 16 -1.33 5.68 14.85
CA LEU A 16 -2.21 4.79 14.08
C LEU A 16 -3.22 5.55 13.20
N THR A 17 -3.76 6.66 13.71
CA THR A 17 -4.77 7.45 13.00
C THR A 17 -4.19 8.32 11.90
N LEU A 18 -2.95 8.80 12.05
CA LEU A 18 -2.30 9.68 11.07
C LEU A 18 -1.34 8.95 10.13
N PHE A 19 -1.05 7.67 10.38
CA PHE A 19 -0.29 6.84 9.43
C PHE A 19 -1.02 6.81 8.08
N PRO A 20 -0.32 6.99 6.93
CA PRO A 20 1.14 6.91 6.74
C PRO A 20 1.88 8.27 6.74
N PHE A 21 1.29 9.34 7.25
CA PHE A 21 1.90 10.68 7.35
C PHE A 21 2.24 11.35 6.00
N ASP A 22 1.52 11.02 4.93
CA ASP A 22 1.69 11.62 3.60
C ASP A 22 0.77 12.83 3.38
N PHE A 23 0.97 13.86 4.21
CA PHE A 23 0.18 15.08 4.19
C PHE A 23 0.33 15.86 2.87
N LEU A 24 -0.79 16.20 2.23
CA LEU A 24 -0.85 17.05 1.03
C LEU A 24 -1.51 18.41 1.31
N THR A 25 -1.00 19.45 0.64
CA THR A 25 -1.41 20.85 0.84
C THR A 25 -2.28 21.46 -0.29
N SER A 26 -2.93 20.66 -1.13
CA SER A 26 -3.62 21.16 -2.34
C SER A 26 -5.08 21.60 -2.10
N VAL A 27 -5.47 22.78 -2.62
CA VAL A 27 -6.79 23.42 -2.34
C VAL A 27 -7.99 22.61 -2.86
N ASN A 28 -7.91 22.09 -4.09
CA ASN A 28 -9.02 21.35 -4.71
C ASN A 28 -9.32 20.01 -4.00
N PHE A 29 -8.33 19.44 -3.32
CA PHE A 29 -8.48 18.20 -2.56
C PHE A 29 -9.34 18.38 -1.29
N TYR A 30 -9.39 19.59 -0.72
CA TYR A 30 -10.13 19.85 0.52
C TYR A 30 -11.65 19.91 0.32
N ILE A 31 -12.11 20.51 -0.78
CA ILE A 31 -13.55 20.73 -1.02
C ILE A 31 -14.27 19.38 -1.16
N THR A 32 -13.69 18.44 -1.92
CA THR A 32 -14.26 17.10 -2.11
C THR A 32 -14.27 16.29 -0.80
N LYS A 33 -13.30 16.51 0.10
CA LYS A 33 -13.26 15.79 1.38
C LYS A 33 -14.23 16.33 2.43
N LEU A 34 -14.46 17.65 2.44
CA LEU A 34 -15.40 18.25 3.38
C LEU A 34 -16.84 17.76 3.15
N THR A 35 -17.23 17.47 1.91
CA THR A 35 -18.53 16.86 1.61
C THR A 35 -18.63 15.42 2.12
N HIS A 36 -17.54 14.65 2.05
CA HIS A 36 -17.51 13.27 2.56
C HIS A 36 -17.56 13.17 4.10
N PHE A 37 -17.21 14.24 4.83
CA PHE A 37 -17.22 14.25 6.30
C PHE A 37 -18.60 13.94 6.89
N PHE A 38 -19.68 14.33 6.21
CA PHE A 38 -21.06 14.13 6.66
C PHE A 38 -21.72 12.88 6.07
N ASP A 39 -21.26 12.41 4.91
CA ASP A 39 -21.97 11.41 4.10
C ASP A 39 -21.38 9.99 4.20
N HIS A 40 -20.22 9.79 4.85
CA HIS A 40 -19.58 8.47 4.88
C HIS A 40 -20.17 7.56 5.97
N PRO A 41 -20.83 6.44 5.63
CA PRO A 41 -21.32 5.50 6.62
C PRO A 41 -20.16 4.73 7.25
N SER A 42 -20.04 4.75 8.59
CA SER A 42 -19.03 3.97 9.30
C SER A 42 -19.38 2.48 9.28
N ASN A 43 -18.43 1.62 8.90
CA ASN A 43 -18.59 0.18 9.07
C ASN A 43 -18.50 -0.21 10.55
N SER A 44 -19.17 -1.28 10.97
CA SER A 44 -19.17 -1.74 12.37
C SER A 44 -17.78 -2.07 12.91
N ILE A 45 -16.85 -2.47 12.05
CA ILE A 45 -15.46 -2.75 12.42
C ILE A 45 -14.73 -1.45 12.79
N ASP A 46 -14.89 -0.39 11.99
CA ASP A 46 -14.27 0.91 12.25
C ASP A 46 -14.81 1.53 13.55
N PHE A 47 -16.13 1.41 13.77
CA PHE A 47 -16.79 1.84 14.99
C PHE A 47 -16.18 1.19 16.24
N ILE A 48 -16.02 -0.14 16.22
CA ILE A 48 -15.46 -0.89 17.34
C ILE A 48 -13.96 -0.56 17.50
N GLY A 49 -13.22 -0.48 16.39
CA GLY A 49 -11.79 -0.17 16.38
C GLY A 49 -11.47 1.16 17.05
N ASN A 50 -12.22 2.21 16.71
CA ASN A 50 -12.07 3.55 17.28
C ASN A 50 -12.31 3.60 18.80
N ILE A 51 -13.34 2.88 19.27
CA ILE A 51 -13.62 2.75 20.71
C ILE A 51 -12.42 2.10 21.41
N PHE A 52 -11.95 0.95 20.94
CA PHE A 52 -10.82 0.25 21.56
C PHE A 52 -9.54 1.05 21.51
N LEU A 53 -9.32 1.82 20.44
CA LEU A 53 -8.14 2.65 20.26
C LEU A 53 -8.04 3.76 21.33
N PHE A 54 -9.16 4.35 21.74
CA PHE A 54 -9.17 5.44 22.72
C PHE A 54 -9.27 4.99 24.20
N ILE A 55 -9.60 3.72 24.48
CA ILE A 55 -9.68 3.18 25.85
C ILE A 55 -8.37 3.38 26.64
N PRO A 56 -7.17 3.00 26.12
CA PRO A 56 -5.91 3.17 26.85
C PRO A 56 -5.60 4.64 27.18
N PHE A 57 -5.94 5.55 26.27
CA PHE A 57 -5.79 6.98 26.46
C PHE A 57 -6.67 7.50 27.60
N GLY A 58 -7.97 7.19 27.56
CA GLY A 58 -8.92 7.61 28.60
C GLY A 58 -8.57 7.03 29.98
N PHE A 59 -8.12 5.76 30.01
CA PHE A 59 -7.63 5.11 31.21
C PHE A 59 -6.41 5.82 31.78
N GLY A 60 -5.39 6.08 30.94
CA GLY A 60 -4.17 6.81 31.29
C GLY A 60 -4.42 8.21 31.82
N LEU A 61 -5.23 9.00 31.11
CA LEU A 61 -5.60 10.37 31.44
C LEU A 61 -6.28 10.44 32.82
N THR A 62 -7.25 9.55 33.05
CA THR A 62 -7.98 9.43 34.31
C THR A 62 -7.04 9.14 35.48
N GLY A 63 -6.15 8.15 35.33
CA GLY A 63 -5.20 7.81 36.38
C GLY A 63 -4.16 8.89 36.67
N TRP A 64 -3.82 9.73 35.68
CA TRP A 64 -2.98 10.91 35.88
C TRP A 64 -3.72 12.02 36.63
N MET A 65 -4.97 12.30 36.27
CA MET A 65 -5.79 13.31 36.95
C MET A 65 -6.13 12.95 38.39
N TYR A 66 -6.33 11.66 38.71
CA TYR A 66 -6.47 11.21 40.10
C TYR A 66 -5.25 11.56 40.95
N LYS A 67 -4.02 11.47 40.41
CA LYS A 67 -2.81 11.89 41.12
C LYS A 67 -2.75 13.40 41.38
N LYS A 68 -3.51 14.20 40.62
CA LYS A 68 -3.62 15.64 40.81
C LYS A 68 -4.75 16.03 41.79
N GLY A 69 -5.44 15.05 42.38
CA GLY A 69 -6.47 15.29 43.40
C GLY A 69 -7.82 15.78 42.84
N LEU A 70 -8.07 15.62 41.54
CA LEU A 70 -9.34 16.01 40.91
C LEU A 70 -10.48 15.07 41.33
N GLY A 71 -11.70 15.63 41.44
CA GLY A 71 -12.91 14.86 41.77
C GLY A 71 -13.39 13.98 40.61
N LYS A 72 -14.05 12.85 40.93
CA LYS A 72 -14.46 11.82 39.96
C LYS A 72 -15.28 12.36 38.77
N THR A 73 -16.31 13.16 39.06
CA THR A 73 -17.18 13.75 38.04
C THR A 73 -16.42 14.72 37.13
N VAL A 74 -15.54 15.55 37.72
CA VAL A 74 -14.69 16.48 36.97
C VAL A 74 -13.76 15.72 36.03
N ILE A 75 -13.18 14.61 36.49
CA ILE A 75 -12.30 13.78 35.66
C ILE A 75 -13.06 13.20 34.46
N LEU A 76 -14.25 12.62 34.65
CA LEU A 76 -15.02 12.05 33.55
C LEU A 76 -15.40 13.10 32.50
N VAL A 77 -15.81 14.30 32.95
CA VAL A 77 -16.09 15.44 32.07
C VAL A 77 -14.84 15.85 31.29
N LEU A 78 -13.70 16.02 31.97
CA LEU A 78 -12.43 16.36 31.32
C LEU A 78 -11.97 15.29 30.34
N VAL A 79 -12.13 14.01 30.66
CA VAL A 79 -11.79 12.89 29.76
C VAL A 79 -12.64 12.95 28.50
N LEU A 80 -13.95 13.11 28.62
CA LEU A 80 -14.84 13.23 27.46
C LEU A 80 -14.41 14.38 26.54
N PHE A 81 -14.23 15.59 27.09
CA PHE A 81 -13.86 16.76 26.28
C PHE A 81 -12.44 16.68 25.73
N THR A 82 -11.49 16.09 26.46
CA THR A 82 -10.12 15.91 25.96
C THR A 82 -10.09 14.86 24.85
N SER A 83 -10.81 13.74 24.99
CA SER A 83 -10.95 12.74 23.93
C SER A 83 -11.61 13.32 22.68
N MET A 84 -12.66 14.13 22.86
CA MET A 84 -13.32 14.84 21.76
C MET A 84 -12.36 15.83 21.07
N ALA A 85 -11.62 16.63 21.84
CA ALA A 85 -10.66 17.59 21.29
C ALA A 85 -9.52 16.90 20.52
N VAL A 86 -8.99 15.80 21.06
CA VAL A 86 -7.98 14.99 20.37
C VAL A 86 -8.55 14.40 19.08
N SER A 87 -9.78 13.86 19.13
CA SER A 87 -10.40 13.31 17.93
C SER A 87 -10.69 14.37 16.87
N VAL A 88 -11.22 15.53 17.24
CA VAL A 88 -11.41 16.67 16.31
C VAL A 88 -10.09 17.06 15.67
N THR A 89 -9.01 17.10 16.45
CA THR A 89 -7.66 17.40 15.92
C THR A 89 -7.22 16.35 14.90
N ILE A 90 -7.43 15.07 15.20
CA ILE A 90 -7.10 13.96 14.28
C ILE A 90 -7.92 14.06 13.00
N GLU A 91 -9.23 14.26 13.09
CA GLU A 91 -10.12 14.43 11.93
C GLU A 91 -9.66 15.57 11.02
N ILE A 92 -9.36 16.74 11.63
CA ILE A 92 -8.82 17.89 10.89
C ILE A 92 -7.51 17.53 10.19
N LEU A 93 -6.60 16.81 10.86
CA LEU A 93 -5.33 16.40 10.26
C LEU A 93 -5.54 15.35 9.15
N GLN A 94 -6.53 14.46 9.26
CA GLN A 94 -6.84 13.46 8.23
C GLN A 94 -7.44 14.06 6.96
N ILE A 95 -8.01 15.27 7.02
CA ILE A 95 -8.38 16.02 5.81
C ILE A 95 -7.17 16.17 4.89
N PHE A 96 -5.97 16.35 5.44
CA PHE A 96 -4.72 16.51 4.69
C PHE A 96 -4.10 15.18 4.23
N LEU A 97 -4.64 14.02 4.60
CA LEU A 97 -4.09 12.70 4.24
C LEU A 97 -4.88 12.07 3.08
N PRO A 98 -4.33 11.90 1.88
CA PRO A 98 -5.04 11.35 0.70
C PRO A 98 -5.74 10.03 0.95
N SER A 99 -5.15 9.21 1.81
CA SER A 99 -5.51 7.82 2.05
C SER A 99 -6.54 7.60 3.16
N ARG A 100 -6.88 8.65 3.92
CA ARG A 100 -7.78 8.57 5.08
C ARG A 100 -9.10 9.28 4.81
N PHE A 101 -10.19 8.77 5.34
CA PHE A 101 -11.46 9.49 5.36
C PHE A 101 -11.65 10.09 6.74
N SER A 102 -12.22 11.29 6.78
CA SER A 102 -12.56 11.96 8.03
C SER A 102 -14.07 11.86 8.22
N THR A 103 -14.53 11.56 9.44
CA THR A 103 -15.95 11.30 9.71
C THR A 103 -16.36 11.87 11.08
N TYR A 104 -17.52 12.52 11.15
CA TYR A 104 -18.05 12.97 12.45
C TYR A 104 -18.34 11.80 13.42
N LEU A 105 -18.65 10.62 12.89
CA LEU A 105 -18.87 9.40 13.68
C LEU A 105 -17.57 8.94 14.38
N ASP A 106 -16.40 9.21 13.80
CA ASP A 106 -15.11 8.89 14.42
C ASP A 106 -14.89 9.75 15.67
N ILE A 107 -15.30 11.03 15.64
CA ILE A 107 -15.30 11.91 16.82
C ILE A 107 -16.16 11.33 17.95
N VAL A 108 -17.36 10.84 17.62
CA VAL A 108 -18.27 10.24 18.60
C VAL A 108 -17.67 8.97 19.19
N THR A 109 -17.24 8.03 18.35
CA THR A 109 -16.69 6.72 18.77
C THR A 109 -15.40 6.84 19.56
N ASN A 110 -14.48 7.71 19.14
CA ASN A 110 -13.24 8.00 19.87
C ASN A 110 -13.53 8.63 21.24
N SER A 111 -14.48 9.57 21.30
CA SER A 111 -14.92 10.19 22.56
C SER A 111 -15.57 9.17 23.51
N MET A 112 -16.38 8.25 22.96
CA MET A 112 -16.96 7.13 23.70
C MET A 112 -15.87 6.21 24.24
N GLY A 113 -14.90 5.82 23.40
CA GLY A 113 -13.77 4.98 23.80
C GLY A 113 -12.94 5.59 24.93
N GLY A 114 -12.65 6.89 24.85
CA GLY A 114 -11.96 7.61 25.90
C GLY A 114 -12.75 7.63 27.21
N THR A 115 -14.05 7.89 27.14
CA THR A 115 -14.95 7.87 28.31
C THR A 115 -15.03 6.47 28.93
N LEU A 116 -15.17 5.42 28.12
CA LEU A 116 -15.15 4.02 28.56
C LEU A 116 -13.81 3.65 29.21
N GLY A 117 -12.69 4.14 28.67
CA GLY A 117 -11.38 4.00 29.30
C GLY A 117 -11.31 4.67 30.67
N GLY A 118 -11.89 5.87 30.80
CA GLY A 118 -11.98 6.58 32.07
C GLY A 118 -12.85 5.86 33.10
N LEU A 119 -14.01 5.36 32.69
CA LEU A 119 -14.88 4.52 33.53
C LEU A 119 -14.18 3.22 33.96
N SER A 120 -13.46 2.58 33.04
CA SER A 120 -12.67 1.38 33.33
C SER A 120 -11.58 1.66 34.37
N CYS A 121 -10.94 2.83 34.31
CA CYS A 121 -9.99 3.27 35.34
C CYS A 121 -10.70 3.54 36.67
N HIS A 122 -11.90 4.09 36.64
CA HIS A 122 -12.65 4.37 37.85
C HIS A 122 -13.01 3.09 38.62
N PHE A 123 -13.58 2.10 37.93
CA PHE A 123 -14.12 0.90 38.57
C PHE A 123 -13.09 -0.20 38.76
N TRP A 124 -12.13 -0.33 37.84
CA TRP A 124 -11.30 -1.52 37.74
C TRP A 124 -9.81 -1.24 37.73
N LYS A 125 -9.34 -0.01 37.97
CA LYS A 125 -7.90 0.30 37.94
C LYS A 125 -7.07 -0.65 38.79
N GLU A 126 -7.42 -0.85 40.05
CA GLU A 126 -6.64 -1.72 40.93
C GLU A 126 -6.70 -3.18 40.48
N ASN A 127 -7.90 -3.68 40.13
CA ASN A 127 -8.05 -5.05 39.63
C ASN A 127 -7.24 -5.27 38.33
N ILE A 128 -7.35 -4.38 37.35
CA ILE A 128 -6.65 -4.46 36.05
C ILE A 128 -5.14 -4.39 36.27
N LEU A 129 -4.65 -3.38 36.99
CA LEU A 129 -3.21 -3.21 37.21
C LEU A 129 -2.62 -4.33 38.05
N ASN A 130 -3.32 -4.80 39.09
CA ASN A 130 -2.87 -5.92 39.91
C ASN A 130 -2.89 -7.23 39.13
N SER A 131 -3.91 -7.47 38.30
CA SER A 131 -3.97 -8.67 37.45
C SER A 131 -2.85 -8.66 36.42
N LEU A 132 -2.70 -7.56 35.66
CA LEU A 132 -1.63 -7.42 34.67
C LEU A 132 -0.25 -7.55 35.30
N SER A 133 0.00 -6.85 36.41
CA SER A 133 1.28 -6.94 37.11
C SER A 133 1.52 -8.34 37.68
N PHE A 134 0.49 -9.01 38.23
CA PHE A 134 0.61 -10.38 38.70
C PHE A 134 1.04 -11.33 37.58
N TYR A 135 0.36 -11.31 36.42
CA TYR A 135 0.72 -12.18 35.30
C TYR A 135 2.08 -11.81 34.71
N LEU A 136 2.37 -10.52 34.49
CA LEU A 136 3.66 -10.07 33.94
C LEU A 136 4.83 -10.41 34.88
N LEU A 137 4.68 -10.20 36.19
CA LEU A 137 5.70 -10.55 37.17
C LEU A 137 5.83 -12.06 37.31
N LYS A 138 4.73 -12.82 37.24
CA LYS A 138 4.76 -14.28 37.23
C LYS A 138 5.59 -14.78 36.05
N ILE A 139 5.24 -14.37 34.83
CA ILE A 139 5.99 -14.69 33.60
C ILE A 139 7.46 -14.27 33.75
N TYR A 140 7.73 -13.03 34.16
CA TYR A 140 9.08 -12.51 34.34
C TYR A 140 9.90 -13.31 35.36
N ARG A 141 9.29 -13.78 36.46
CA ARG A 141 9.99 -14.59 37.49
C ARG A 141 10.27 -16.00 36.99
N PHE A 142 9.37 -16.59 36.21
CA PHE A 142 9.56 -17.94 35.66
C PHE A 142 10.62 -17.99 34.54
N ILE A 143 10.73 -16.94 33.73
CA ILE A 143 11.69 -16.96 32.61
C ILE A 143 13.10 -16.63 33.14
N SER A 144 14.02 -17.58 33.03
CA SER A 144 15.44 -17.36 33.34
C SER A 144 16.14 -16.51 32.26
N ILE A 145 17.26 -15.86 32.61
CA ILE A 145 18.08 -15.16 31.62
C ILE A 145 18.54 -16.09 30.49
N LYS A 146 18.85 -17.36 30.79
CA LYS A 146 19.23 -18.37 29.80
C LYS A 146 18.14 -18.60 28.76
N TYR A 147 16.88 -18.68 29.19
CA TYR A 147 15.74 -18.83 28.26
C TYR A 147 15.49 -17.57 27.45
N LEU A 148 15.61 -16.37 28.04
CA LEU A 148 15.50 -15.12 27.27
C LEU A 148 16.60 -15.01 26.20
N THR A 149 17.84 -15.35 26.54
CA THR A 149 18.95 -15.37 25.58
C THR A 149 18.72 -16.43 24.49
N LEU A 150 18.22 -17.62 24.85
CA LEU A 150 17.87 -18.64 23.86
C LEU A 150 16.75 -18.16 22.93
N CYS A 151 15.69 -17.55 23.45
CA CYS A 151 14.63 -16.95 22.64
C CYS A 151 15.17 -15.86 21.73
N LEU A 152 16.07 -14.99 22.21
CA LEU A 152 16.70 -13.95 21.40
C LEU A 152 17.51 -14.56 20.25
N ILE A 153 18.32 -15.58 20.52
CA ILE A 153 19.11 -16.27 19.49
C ILE A 153 18.20 -16.91 18.47
N ILE A 154 17.22 -17.71 18.90
CA ILE A 154 16.26 -18.39 18.00
C ILE A 154 15.52 -17.36 17.15
N TYR A 155 14.98 -16.31 17.76
CA TYR A 155 14.24 -15.27 17.05
C TYR A 155 15.11 -14.56 16.02
N THR A 156 16.32 -14.13 16.42
CA THR A 156 17.27 -13.48 15.51
C THR A 156 17.70 -14.42 14.38
N SER A 157 17.92 -15.71 14.66
CA SER A 157 18.26 -16.69 13.63
C SER A 157 17.12 -16.88 12.64
N ILE A 158 15.87 -16.97 13.12
CA ILE A 158 14.69 -17.03 12.25
C ILE A 158 14.61 -15.76 11.40
N ASP A 159 14.72 -14.58 11.99
CA ASP A 159 14.67 -13.30 11.27
C ASP A 159 15.74 -13.19 10.20
N VAL A 160 16.97 -13.61 10.49
CA VAL A 160 18.08 -13.63 9.53
C VAL A 160 17.79 -14.60 8.38
N LEU A 161 17.33 -15.82 8.69
CA LEU A 161 16.97 -16.80 7.67
C LEU A 161 15.83 -16.30 6.77
N PHE A 162 14.78 -15.71 7.35
CA PHE A 162 13.69 -15.11 6.58
C PHE A 162 14.14 -13.91 5.76
N SER A 163 14.97 -13.02 6.32
CA SER A 163 15.48 -11.83 5.62
C SER A 163 16.40 -12.19 4.45
N ILE A 164 17.08 -13.34 4.51
CA ILE A 164 17.85 -13.90 3.39
C ILE A 164 16.92 -14.57 2.38
N TYR A 165 15.93 -15.34 2.84
CA TYR A 165 15.06 -16.12 1.97
C TYR A 165 14.07 -15.27 1.16
N LEU A 166 13.39 -14.30 1.79
CA LEU A 166 12.30 -13.53 1.17
C LEU A 166 12.72 -12.72 -0.08
N PRO A 167 13.93 -12.12 -0.15
CA PRO A 167 14.41 -11.48 -1.38
C PRO A 167 14.82 -12.45 -2.48
N ILE A 168 15.19 -13.70 -2.15
CA ILE A 168 15.56 -14.73 -3.14
C ILE A 168 14.34 -15.25 -3.89
N ILE A 169 13.16 -15.15 -3.28
CA ILE A 169 11.90 -15.53 -3.91
C ILE A 169 11.77 -14.80 -5.25
N PRO A 170 11.65 -15.54 -6.37
CA PRO A 170 11.85 -14.94 -7.67
C PRO A 170 10.73 -13.96 -8.02
N THR A 171 11.17 -12.72 -8.25
CA THR A 171 10.39 -11.62 -8.83
C THR A 171 10.76 -11.41 -10.31
N ASN A 172 11.71 -12.18 -10.83
CA ASN A 172 12.06 -12.15 -12.24
C ASN A 172 10.88 -12.54 -13.14
N LEU A 173 11.02 -12.27 -14.43
CA LEU A 173 9.97 -12.49 -15.43
C LEU A 173 10.10 -13.87 -16.09
N SER A 174 10.91 -14.78 -15.54
CA SER A 174 11.29 -16.04 -16.20
C SER A 174 10.11 -16.96 -16.55
N ASN A 175 9.00 -16.86 -15.82
CA ASN A 175 7.77 -17.64 -16.02
C ASN A 175 6.77 -16.99 -17.00
N TRP A 176 7.16 -15.94 -17.72
CA TRP A 176 6.32 -15.33 -18.74
C TRP A 176 6.12 -16.25 -19.95
N ASP A 177 4.87 -16.34 -20.39
CA ASP A 177 4.46 -17.18 -21.53
C ASP A 177 4.76 -16.48 -22.86
N LEU A 178 5.46 -17.16 -23.75
CA LEU A 178 5.87 -16.65 -25.06
C LEU A 178 4.73 -16.59 -26.10
N ASN A 179 3.58 -17.22 -25.81
CA ASN A 179 2.49 -17.41 -26.76
C ASN A 179 1.36 -16.38 -26.62
N PHE A 180 1.53 -15.38 -25.75
CA PHE A 180 0.49 -14.37 -25.56
C PHE A 180 0.56 -13.26 -26.61
N PRO A 181 -0.57 -12.90 -27.25
CA PRO A 181 -0.65 -11.70 -28.05
C PRO A 181 -0.67 -10.45 -27.16
N LEU A 182 -0.19 -9.33 -27.71
CA LEU A 182 -0.39 -8.02 -27.10
C LEU A 182 -1.77 -7.50 -27.49
N LEU A 183 -2.59 -7.16 -26.50
CA LEU A 183 -3.97 -6.72 -26.63
C LEU A 183 -4.12 -5.29 -26.08
N ILE A 184 -4.92 -4.46 -26.75
CA ILE A 184 -5.23 -3.10 -26.31
C ILE A 184 -6.75 -2.90 -26.37
N GLY A 185 -7.33 -2.42 -25.28
CA GLY A 185 -8.77 -2.16 -25.15
C GLY A 185 -9.61 -3.39 -24.76
N ASN A 186 -9.03 -4.58 -24.67
CA ASN A 186 -9.74 -5.78 -24.23
C ASN A 186 -8.77 -6.93 -23.86
N GLU A 187 -9.29 -8.15 -23.80
CA GLU A 187 -8.55 -9.40 -23.89
C GLU A 187 -9.03 -10.32 -25.00
N LYS A 188 -8.42 -11.51 -25.08
CA LYS A 188 -8.59 -12.44 -26.19
C LYS A 188 -10.03 -12.89 -26.40
N THR A 189 -10.85 -13.08 -25.34
CA THR A 189 -12.25 -13.51 -25.48
C THR A 189 -13.22 -12.36 -25.73
N GLY A 190 -12.81 -11.11 -25.47
CA GLY A 190 -13.61 -9.91 -25.62
C GLY A 190 -14.39 -9.49 -24.36
N ASP A 191 -14.24 -10.22 -23.24
CA ASP A 191 -15.11 -10.13 -22.05
C ASP A 191 -14.68 -9.05 -21.05
N ARG A 192 -13.52 -8.40 -21.27
CA ARG A 192 -12.97 -7.37 -20.37
C ARG A 192 -12.73 -6.06 -21.10
N SER A 193 -13.69 -5.64 -21.92
CA SER A 193 -13.60 -4.46 -22.75
C SER A 193 -13.36 -3.19 -21.94
N TRP A 194 -12.38 -2.40 -22.38
CA TRP A 194 -12.14 -1.05 -21.90
C TRP A 194 -12.69 -0.05 -22.92
N ASN A 195 -13.44 0.93 -22.41
CA ASN A 195 -14.09 1.96 -23.20
C ASN A 195 -13.34 3.29 -23.03
N GLY A 196 -12.62 3.69 -24.07
CA GLY A 196 -11.82 4.91 -24.05
C GLY A 196 -10.94 5.07 -25.27
N TYR A 197 -10.06 6.06 -25.20
CA TYR A 197 -9.12 6.39 -26.25
C TYR A 197 -7.69 6.08 -25.84
N ILE A 198 -6.88 5.62 -26.79
CA ILE A 198 -5.44 5.46 -26.62
C ILE A 198 -4.70 6.10 -27.78
N SER A 199 -3.70 6.93 -27.48
CA SER A 199 -2.98 7.68 -28.51
C SER A 199 -1.56 7.20 -28.73
N GLU A 200 -0.94 6.48 -27.79
CA GLU A 200 0.40 5.92 -27.98
C GLU A 200 0.67 4.78 -27.00
N VAL A 201 1.51 3.84 -27.42
CA VAL A 201 2.07 2.78 -26.58
C VAL A 201 3.54 2.60 -26.89
N TRP A 202 4.37 2.67 -25.86
CA TRP A 202 5.80 2.43 -25.93
C TRP A 202 6.19 1.34 -24.96
N ILE A 203 7.05 0.42 -25.39
CA ILE A 203 7.53 -0.68 -24.56
C ILE A 203 9.04 -0.82 -24.72
N ALA A 204 9.78 -0.77 -23.61
CA ALA A 204 11.22 -0.94 -23.55
C ALA A 204 11.61 -2.09 -22.60
N ASN A 205 12.74 -2.75 -22.87
CA ASN A 205 13.27 -3.86 -22.05
C ASN A 205 14.14 -3.40 -20.88
N ARG A 206 14.02 -2.14 -20.48
CA ARG A 206 14.71 -1.58 -19.32
C ARG A 206 13.77 -0.73 -18.50
N SER A 207 14.13 -0.55 -17.24
CA SER A 207 13.49 0.45 -16.39
C SER A 207 14.06 1.84 -16.66
N ILE A 208 13.27 2.87 -16.39
CA ILE A 208 13.66 4.28 -16.51
C ILE A 208 13.84 4.97 -15.16
N ASP A 209 14.75 5.95 -15.12
CA ASP A 209 14.98 6.79 -13.94
C ASP A 209 14.05 8.02 -13.89
N GLN A 210 14.18 8.85 -12.85
CA GLN A 210 13.31 10.02 -12.66
C GLN A 210 13.58 11.15 -13.66
N GLU A 211 14.81 11.32 -14.15
CA GLU A 211 15.11 12.36 -15.14
C GLU A 211 14.57 11.94 -16.52
N GLU A 212 14.69 10.67 -16.87
CA GLU A 212 14.08 10.11 -18.08
C GLU A 212 12.55 10.21 -18.06
N VAL A 213 11.92 9.95 -16.91
CA VAL A 213 10.46 10.15 -16.73
C VAL A 213 10.07 11.61 -16.92
N LYS A 214 10.87 12.54 -16.37
CA LYS A 214 10.63 13.98 -16.51
C LYS A 214 10.73 14.40 -17.98
N LEU A 215 11.71 13.86 -18.72
CA LEU A 215 11.82 14.07 -20.16
C LEU A 215 10.58 13.51 -20.89
N ALA A 216 10.17 12.29 -20.58
CA ALA A 216 9.01 11.61 -21.15
C ALA A 216 7.69 12.39 -20.98
N PHE A 217 7.50 13.10 -19.86
CA PHE A 217 6.33 13.96 -19.64
C PHE A 217 6.44 15.35 -20.27
N SER A 218 7.66 15.85 -20.50
CA SER A 218 7.89 17.25 -20.86
C SER A 218 7.71 17.57 -22.35
N THR A 219 7.73 16.58 -23.26
CA THR A 219 7.78 16.86 -24.71
C THR A 219 7.23 15.73 -25.58
N SER A 220 6.93 16.08 -26.84
CA SER A 220 6.78 15.19 -28.01
C SER A 220 8.06 14.40 -28.37
N ASN A 221 9.11 14.46 -27.55
CA ASN A 221 10.39 13.78 -27.72
C ASN A 221 10.50 12.52 -26.85
N PHE A 222 9.39 11.82 -26.63
CA PHE A 222 9.42 10.55 -25.90
C PHE A 222 10.46 9.57 -26.48
N ASN A 223 10.66 9.61 -27.81
CA ASN A 223 11.73 8.92 -28.54
C ASN A 223 13.07 8.94 -27.78
N GLN A 224 13.56 10.10 -27.33
CA GLN A 224 14.89 10.20 -26.72
C GLN A 224 14.99 9.56 -25.34
N SER A 225 13.87 9.44 -24.61
CA SER A 225 13.87 8.89 -23.24
C SER A 225 13.80 7.35 -23.21
N LEU A 226 13.21 6.71 -24.21
CA LEU A 226 13.11 5.24 -24.31
C LEU A 226 13.89 4.64 -25.48
N GLU A 227 14.59 5.44 -26.30
CA GLU A 227 15.35 4.99 -27.47
C GLU A 227 16.30 3.83 -27.14
N GLU A 228 17.03 3.93 -26.03
CA GLU A 228 17.83 2.83 -25.52
C GLU A 228 16.91 1.74 -24.95
N GLY A 229 16.98 0.53 -25.50
CA GLY A 229 16.15 -0.59 -25.06
C GLY A 229 14.71 -0.57 -25.60
N LEU A 230 14.36 0.34 -26.52
CA LEU A 230 13.04 0.36 -27.15
C LEU A 230 12.78 -0.97 -27.88
N ILE A 231 11.68 -1.63 -27.55
CA ILE A 231 11.24 -2.85 -28.23
C ILE A 231 10.13 -2.52 -29.21
N ALA A 232 9.17 -1.68 -28.83
CA ALA A 232 7.99 -1.41 -29.64
C ALA A 232 7.44 -0.01 -29.42
N PHE A 233 6.93 0.58 -30.50
CA PHE A 233 6.24 1.86 -30.49
C PHE A 233 5.02 1.82 -31.43
N TYR A 234 3.84 2.01 -30.85
CA TYR A 234 2.59 2.16 -31.60
C TYR A 234 2.07 3.59 -31.45
N PRO A 235 2.15 4.43 -32.51
CA PRO A 235 1.78 5.84 -32.44
C PRO A 235 0.27 6.10 -32.41
N LEU A 236 -0.58 5.08 -32.61
CA LEU A 236 -2.06 5.03 -32.48
C LEU A 236 -2.83 6.36 -32.70
N ASN A 237 -2.36 7.16 -33.66
CA ASN A 237 -2.89 8.48 -33.99
C ASN A 237 -3.90 8.42 -35.13
N ASN A 238 -3.96 7.28 -35.83
CA ASN A 238 -4.96 6.95 -36.81
C ASN A 238 -5.24 5.44 -36.76
N ALA A 239 -6.43 5.04 -37.20
CA ALA A 239 -6.88 3.64 -37.16
C ALA A 239 -6.36 2.81 -38.35
N GLU A 240 -5.76 3.45 -39.35
CA GLU A 240 -5.27 2.79 -40.58
C GLU A 240 -3.81 2.30 -40.43
N ASN A 241 -3.02 2.96 -39.59
CA ASN A 241 -1.62 2.68 -39.32
C ASN A 241 -1.46 2.14 -37.90
N LEU A 242 -1.62 0.82 -37.79
CA LEU A 242 -1.47 0.05 -36.57
C LEU A 242 -0.14 -0.73 -36.54
N GLN A 243 0.84 -0.26 -37.31
CA GLN A 243 2.18 -0.85 -37.38
C GLN A 243 3.03 -0.45 -36.17
N ASP A 244 3.89 -1.37 -35.74
CA ASP A 244 4.97 -1.05 -34.82
C ASP A 244 6.05 -0.23 -35.57
N ALA A 245 6.24 1.02 -35.17
CA ALA A 245 7.21 1.92 -35.79
C ALA A 245 8.66 1.46 -35.65
N THR A 246 8.96 0.54 -34.72
CA THR A 246 10.29 -0.06 -34.58
C THR A 246 10.50 -1.27 -35.49
N ASN A 247 9.43 -1.80 -36.09
CA ASN A 247 9.41 -3.03 -36.89
C ASN A 247 9.94 -4.28 -36.17
N ASN A 248 9.89 -4.32 -34.83
CA ASN A 248 10.35 -5.46 -34.04
C ASN A 248 9.20 -6.40 -33.67
N LEU A 249 7.98 -5.89 -33.52
CA LEU A 249 6.80 -6.65 -33.12
C LEU A 249 5.78 -6.80 -34.26
N PRO A 250 4.90 -7.82 -34.19
CA PRO A 250 3.80 -7.94 -35.13
C PRO A 250 2.90 -6.71 -35.10
N ASN A 251 2.32 -6.38 -36.26
CA ASN A 251 1.33 -5.31 -36.36
C ASN A 251 0.10 -5.62 -35.51
N LEU A 252 -0.50 -4.56 -34.97
CA LEU A 252 -1.81 -4.62 -34.36
C LEU A 252 -2.87 -4.70 -35.47
N VAL A 253 -3.92 -5.46 -35.21
CA VAL A 253 -5.11 -5.56 -36.05
C VAL A 253 -6.36 -5.30 -35.23
N GLY A 254 -7.30 -4.57 -35.82
CA GLY A 254 -8.61 -4.33 -35.24
C GLY A 254 -9.45 -5.60 -35.20
N GLN A 255 -9.92 -5.96 -34.02
CA GLN A 255 -10.90 -7.02 -33.77
C GLN A 255 -12.30 -6.40 -33.80
N GLY A 256 -12.71 -5.92 -34.97
CA GLY A 256 -13.95 -5.18 -35.19
C GLY A 256 -13.74 -3.91 -36.02
N ASN A 257 -14.79 -3.09 -36.12
CA ASN A 257 -14.75 -1.87 -36.93
C ASN A 257 -14.21 -0.68 -36.10
N LEU A 258 -12.96 -0.30 -36.37
CA LEU A 258 -12.34 0.92 -35.84
C LEU A 258 -12.93 2.14 -36.55
N THR A 259 -14.04 2.67 -36.03
CA THR A 259 -14.85 3.69 -36.70
C THR A 259 -14.54 5.11 -36.25
N HIS A 260 -13.90 5.28 -35.10
CA HIS A 260 -13.72 6.58 -34.47
C HIS A 260 -12.26 6.82 -34.07
N VAL A 261 -11.66 7.83 -34.69
CA VAL A 261 -10.40 8.44 -34.26
C VAL A 261 -10.71 9.91 -33.98
N THR A 262 -10.33 10.40 -32.81
CA THR A 262 -10.44 11.82 -32.48
C THR A 262 -9.05 12.43 -32.54
N GLU A 263 -8.90 13.58 -33.20
CA GLU A 263 -7.67 14.35 -33.15
C GLU A 263 -7.25 14.56 -31.68
N ASN A 264 -6.00 14.22 -31.36
CA ASN A 264 -5.36 14.28 -30.03
C ASN A 264 -5.73 13.19 -29.00
N LEU A 265 -6.79 12.40 -29.19
CA LEU A 265 -7.11 11.28 -28.28
C LEU A 265 -6.68 9.92 -28.83
N GLY A 266 -6.52 9.81 -30.15
CA GLY A 266 -6.09 8.57 -30.81
C GLY A 266 -7.23 7.63 -31.12
N VAL A 267 -6.95 6.33 -31.09
CA VAL A 267 -7.90 5.27 -31.45
C VAL A 267 -8.90 5.05 -30.32
N PHE A 268 -10.19 5.15 -30.65
CA PHE A 268 -11.27 4.75 -29.75
C PHE A 268 -11.38 3.23 -29.68
N LEU A 269 -11.57 2.68 -28.49
CA LEU A 269 -11.72 1.24 -28.24
C LEU A 269 -12.96 1.02 -27.36
N ASP A 270 -13.71 -0.03 -27.65
CA ASP A 270 -14.87 -0.45 -26.86
C ASP A 270 -15.09 -1.97 -26.93
N LYS A 271 -16.27 -2.44 -26.51
CA LYS A 271 -16.64 -3.86 -26.56
C LYS A 271 -16.66 -4.48 -27.97
N ASN A 272 -16.88 -3.68 -29.00
CA ASN A 272 -17.03 -4.11 -30.39
C ASN A 272 -15.75 -3.93 -31.20
N ASN A 273 -14.77 -3.18 -30.69
CA ASN A 273 -13.53 -2.92 -31.39
C ASN A 273 -12.37 -2.77 -30.41
N PHE A 274 -11.40 -3.68 -30.51
CA PHE A 274 -10.16 -3.68 -29.73
C PHE A 274 -8.99 -4.08 -30.63
N LEU A 275 -7.75 -3.92 -30.16
CA LEU A 275 -6.56 -4.25 -30.95
C LEU A 275 -5.89 -5.52 -30.41
N SER A 276 -5.37 -6.35 -31.31
CA SER A 276 -4.53 -7.50 -30.98
C SER A 276 -3.39 -7.61 -31.98
N THR A 277 -2.22 -8.09 -31.54
CA THR A 277 -1.21 -8.55 -32.49
C THR A 277 -1.72 -9.77 -33.26
N VAL A 278 -1.35 -9.86 -34.55
CA VAL A 278 -1.72 -10.99 -35.43
C VAL A 278 -1.16 -12.33 -34.96
N ASN A 279 0.02 -12.29 -34.34
CA ASN A 279 0.73 -13.41 -33.77
C ASN A 279 1.07 -13.10 -32.30
N PRO A 280 1.44 -14.12 -31.50
CA PRO A 280 2.05 -13.88 -30.19
C PRO A 280 3.17 -12.85 -30.24
N ALA A 281 3.26 -11.99 -29.23
CA ALA A 281 4.35 -11.03 -29.09
C ALA A 281 5.58 -11.74 -28.47
N THR A 282 6.09 -12.77 -29.16
CA THR A 282 7.17 -13.63 -28.67
C THR A 282 8.46 -12.86 -28.43
N ILE A 283 8.89 -12.04 -29.40
CA ILE A 283 10.10 -11.20 -29.30
C ILE A 283 10.02 -10.24 -28.10
N LEU A 284 8.85 -9.63 -27.88
CA LEU A 284 8.60 -8.80 -26.71
C LEU A 284 8.86 -9.61 -25.43
N THR A 285 8.23 -10.77 -25.33
CA THR A 285 8.33 -11.60 -24.13
C THR A 285 9.75 -12.10 -23.88
N GLU A 286 10.47 -12.53 -24.93
CA GLU A 286 11.88 -12.97 -24.83
C GLU A 286 12.78 -11.86 -24.28
N LYS A 287 12.75 -10.67 -24.89
CA LYS A 287 13.57 -9.54 -24.46
C LYS A 287 13.27 -9.11 -23.02
N LEU A 288 12.01 -9.15 -22.60
CA LEU A 288 11.64 -8.81 -21.22
C LEU A 288 12.05 -9.90 -20.21
N ARG A 289 12.05 -11.17 -20.61
CA ARG A 289 12.57 -12.27 -19.77
C ARG A 289 14.09 -12.15 -19.56
N GLU A 290 14.81 -11.78 -20.61
CA GLU A 290 16.27 -11.64 -20.60
C GLU A 290 16.74 -10.57 -19.60
N THR A 291 16.12 -9.39 -19.64
CA THR A 291 16.51 -8.28 -18.74
C THR A 291 15.82 -8.37 -17.38
N SER A 292 14.64 -9.00 -17.31
CA SER A 292 13.77 -9.00 -16.12
C SER A 292 13.44 -7.59 -15.60
N GLU A 293 13.41 -6.62 -16.51
CA GLU A 293 12.97 -5.25 -16.29
C GLU A 293 12.28 -4.72 -17.54
N PHE A 294 11.40 -3.74 -17.37
CA PHE A 294 10.71 -3.12 -18.50
C PHE A 294 10.15 -1.74 -18.15
N THR A 295 9.82 -1.00 -19.21
CA THR A 295 9.00 0.20 -19.12
C THR A 295 7.87 0.12 -20.14
N ILE A 296 6.65 0.44 -19.71
CA ILE A 296 5.48 0.62 -20.57
C ILE A 296 4.99 2.06 -20.37
N SER A 297 4.86 2.82 -21.46
CA SER A 297 4.32 4.18 -21.45
C SER A 297 3.13 4.26 -22.39
N LEU A 298 2.05 4.88 -21.94
CA LEU A 298 0.83 5.05 -22.73
C LEU A 298 0.11 6.35 -22.37
N LYS A 299 -0.60 6.91 -23.36
CA LYS A 299 -1.56 8.00 -23.14
C LYS A 299 -2.96 7.50 -23.41
N VAL A 300 -3.83 7.65 -22.39
CA VAL A 300 -5.18 7.10 -22.41
C VAL A 300 -6.20 8.07 -21.84
N ALA A 301 -7.41 8.08 -22.39
CA ALA A 301 -8.55 8.82 -21.86
C ALA A 301 -9.75 7.89 -21.72
N THR A 302 -10.27 7.70 -20.51
CA THR A 302 -11.48 6.90 -20.32
C THR A 302 -12.72 7.68 -20.74
N VAL A 303 -13.75 7.01 -21.27
CA VAL A 303 -15.08 7.63 -21.46
C VAL A 303 -16.11 7.15 -20.45
N ASN A 304 -15.80 6.08 -19.70
CA ASN A 304 -16.67 5.47 -18.70
C ASN A 304 -15.96 5.42 -17.33
N LEU A 305 -16.50 6.14 -16.35
CA LEU A 305 -15.94 6.19 -14.98
C LEU A 305 -16.36 5.00 -14.12
N GLN A 306 -17.24 4.13 -14.63
CA GLN A 306 -17.83 2.98 -13.92
C GLN A 306 -17.48 1.67 -14.61
N GLN A 307 -16.24 1.53 -15.08
CA GLN A 307 -15.78 0.28 -15.68
C GLN A 307 -15.62 -0.82 -14.63
N THR A 308 -15.71 -2.08 -15.06
CA THR A 308 -15.61 -3.24 -14.16
C THR A 308 -14.82 -4.36 -14.82
N GLY A 309 -14.02 -5.12 -14.06
CA GLY A 309 -13.55 -6.41 -14.53
C GLY A 309 -12.12 -6.87 -14.22
N PRO A 310 -11.19 -6.03 -13.76
CA PRO A 310 -10.89 -4.73 -14.35
C PRO A 310 -10.99 -4.76 -15.89
N ALA A 311 -11.46 -3.66 -16.48
CA ALA A 311 -11.48 -3.45 -17.92
C ALA A 311 -10.05 -3.21 -18.44
N ARG A 312 -9.63 -3.89 -19.50
CA ARG A 312 -8.21 -3.96 -19.88
C ARG A 312 -7.80 -2.86 -20.86
N ILE A 313 -6.94 -1.97 -20.40
CA ILE A 313 -6.34 -0.92 -21.22
C ILE A 313 -5.32 -1.55 -22.17
N ILE A 314 -4.35 -2.28 -21.61
CA ILE A 314 -3.32 -3.02 -22.35
C ILE A 314 -2.98 -4.31 -21.60
N SER A 315 -2.82 -5.41 -22.33
CA SER A 315 -2.64 -6.73 -21.75
C SER A 315 -1.79 -7.62 -22.65
N LEU A 316 -0.79 -8.29 -22.07
CA LEU A 316 -0.09 -9.40 -22.72
C LEU A 316 -0.65 -10.69 -22.13
N SER A 317 -1.67 -11.25 -22.75
CA SER A 317 -2.48 -12.31 -22.14
C SER A 317 -3.09 -13.29 -23.12
N GLY A 318 -3.20 -14.55 -22.71
CA GLY A 318 -3.89 -15.60 -23.45
C GLY A 318 -5.38 -15.72 -23.12
N SER A 319 -5.82 -15.28 -21.93
CA SER A 319 -7.20 -15.49 -21.46
C SER A 319 -7.65 -14.52 -20.34
N PRO A 320 -8.88 -14.69 -19.83
CA PRO A 320 -9.35 -14.11 -18.58
C PRO A 320 -8.56 -14.50 -17.32
N TYR A 321 -7.77 -15.57 -17.35
CA TYR A 321 -7.13 -16.17 -16.17
C TYR A 321 -5.61 -16.33 -16.30
N GLU A 322 -5.04 -16.02 -17.46
CA GLU A 322 -3.60 -16.18 -17.72
C GLU A 322 -3.05 -14.97 -18.46
N ARG A 323 -1.97 -14.40 -17.94
CA ARG A 323 -1.35 -13.18 -18.47
C ARG A 323 0.09 -13.04 -18.00
N ASN A 324 0.89 -12.32 -18.77
CA ASN A 324 2.19 -11.84 -18.31
C ASN A 324 2.04 -10.51 -17.57
N PHE A 325 1.25 -9.59 -18.13
CA PHE A 325 0.82 -8.38 -17.42
C PHE A 325 -0.54 -7.89 -17.93
N THR A 326 -1.20 -7.07 -17.12
CA THR A 326 -2.35 -6.26 -17.54
C THR A 326 -2.30 -4.92 -16.83
N LEU A 327 -2.48 -3.83 -17.58
CA LEU A 327 -2.92 -2.55 -17.04
C LEU A 327 -4.41 -2.38 -17.36
N GLY A 328 -5.21 -2.07 -16.36
CA GLY A 328 -6.66 -1.97 -16.49
C GLY A 328 -7.27 -0.91 -15.59
N GLN A 329 -8.56 -0.70 -15.77
CA GLN A 329 -9.36 0.23 -15.00
C GLN A 329 -10.48 -0.51 -14.27
N GLU A 330 -10.69 -0.19 -13.00
CA GLU A 330 -11.85 -0.60 -12.22
C GLU A 330 -12.45 0.64 -11.55
N LYS A 331 -13.68 1.00 -11.95
CA LYS A 331 -14.31 2.29 -11.63
C LYS A 331 -13.36 3.44 -12.00
N THR A 332 -12.93 4.23 -11.02
CA THR A 332 -11.97 5.33 -11.18
C THR A 332 -10.53 4.91 -10.91
N ASP A 333 -10.28 3.65 -10.53
CA ASP A 333 -8.98 3.16 -10.12
C ASP A 333 -8.21 2.52 -11.27
N LEU A 334 -6.89 2.65 -11.22
CA LEU A 334 -5.95 1.97 -12.10
C LEU A 334 -5.47 0.68 -11.43
N ILE A 335 -5.57 -0.42 -12.16
CA ILE A 335 -5.16 -1.75 -11.71
C ILE A 335 -4.00 -2.23 -12.56
N PHE A 336 -2.93 -2.70 -11.92
CA PHE A 336 -1.82 -3.35 -12.57
C PHE A 336 -1.63 -4.77 -12.03
N ARG A 337 -1.59 -5.74 -12.94
CA ARG A 337 -1.31 -7.15 -12.66
C ARG A 337 -0.01 -7.53 -13.34
N LEU A 338 0.87 -8.19 -12.60
CA LEU A 338 2.18 -8.60 -13.07
C LEU A 338 2.43 -10.05 -12.70
N ARG A 339 2.69 -10.91 -13.68
CA ARG A 339 3.09 -12.29 -13.46
C ARG A 339 4.54 -12.35 -13.03
N THR A 340 4.76 -13.00 -11.90
CA THR A 340 6.05 -13.48 -11.41
C THR A 340 5.82 -14.90 -10.88
N PRO A 341 6.86 -15.66 -10.54
CA PRO A 341 6.68 -16.95 -9.88
C PRO A 341 5.83 -16.91 -8.60
N MET A 342 5.74 -15.76 -7.92
CA MET A 342 4.90 -15.61 -6.72
C MET A 342 3.48 -15.15 -7.00
N THR A 343 3.25 -14.32 -8.01
CA THR A 343 1.92 -13.75 -8.24
C THR A 343 0.97 -14.68 -9.03
N GLY A 344 1.49 -15.84 -9.44
CA GLY A 344 0.77 -16.88 -10.18
C GLY A 344 0.56 -16.53 -11.65
N ASP A 345 0.00 -17.48 -12.40
CA ASP A 345 -0.14 -17.36 -13.86
C ASP A 345 -1.08 -16.25 -14.32
N ASN A 346 -1.94 -15.78 -13.42
CA ASN A 346 -2.84 -14.66 -13.64
C ASN A 346 -2.26 -13.31 -13.19
N GLY A 347 -1.11 -13.30 -12.49
CA GLY A 347 -0.51 -12.09 -11.92
C GLY A 347 -1.42 -11.32 -10.97
N SER A 348 -2.38 -11.99 -10.32
CA SER A 348 -3.45 -11.37 -9.53
C SER A 348 -3.29 -11.51 -8.03
N ASN A 349 -2.17 -12.04 -7.54
CA ASN A 349 -1.92 -12.20 -6.11
C ASN A 349 -0.57 -11.60 -5.71
N PRO A 350 -0.50 -10.29 -5.40
CA PRO A 350 -1.60 -9.33 -5.40
C PRO A 350 -1.81 -8.62 -6.74
N GLU A 351 -2.98 -8.01 -6.89
CA GLU A 351 -3.22 -6.92 -7.83
C GLU A 351 -2.72 -5.61 -7.22
N LEU A 352 -2.10 -4.74 -8.03
CA LEU A 352 -1.61 -3.44 -7.59
C LEU A 352 -2.62 -2.36 -7.98
N LEU A 353 -3.11 -1.61 -6.99
CA LEU A 353 -4.18 -0.63 -7.16
C LEU A 353 -3.70 0.79 -6.86
N ILE A 354 -4.02 1.72 -7.77
CA ILE A 354 -3.86 3.16 -7.59
C ILE A 354 -5.23 3.81 -7.70
N ARG A 355 -5.63 4.51 -6.64
CA ARG A 355 -6.96 5.11 -6.54
C ARG A 355 -7.11 6.35 -7.41
N ASP A 356 -8.32 6.53 -7.94
CA ASP A 356 -8.80 7.80 -8.52
C ASP A 356 -7.96 8.38 -9.67
N VAL A 357 -7.27 7.52 -10.42
CA VAL A 357 -6.54 7.91 -11.64
C VAL A 357 -7.54 8.40 -12.69
N PHE A 358 -8.65 7.70 -12.86
CA PHE A 358 -9.69 7.97 -13.85
C PHE A 358 -10.92 8.63 -13.22
N ARG A 359 -10.71 9.66 -12.40
CA ARG A 359 -11.81 10.44 -11.79
C ARG A 359 -12.49 11.40 -12.78
N ASP A 360 -11.85 11.66 -13.91
CA ASP A 360 -12.32 12.48 -15.00
C ASP A 360 -12.03 11.80 -16.34
N LYS A 361 -12.47 12.42 -17.45
CA LYS A 361 -12.34 11.87 -18.81
C LYS A 361 -11.16 12.50 -19.57
N ASN A 362 -10.28 13.23 -18.89
CA ASN A 362 -9.14 13.84 -19.55
C ASN A 362 -8.10 12.78 -19.93
N PRO A 363 -7.21 13.08 -20.89
CA PRO A 363 -6.07 12.23 -21.18
C PRO A 363 -5.10 12.16 -20.00
N HIS A 364 -4.69 10.95 -19.66
CA HIS A 364 -3.66 10.66 -18.68
C HIS A 364 -2.45 9.99 -19.36
N HIS A 365 -1.26 10.45 -19.02
CA HIS A 365 0.01 9.82 -19.42
C HIS A 365 0.50 8.93 -18.28
N ILE A 366 0.46 7.62 -18.51
CA ILE A 366 0.81 6.60 -17.52
C ILE A 366 2.11 5.94 -17.94
N ILE A 367 3.08 5.89 -17.01
CA ILE A 367 4.34 5.17 -17.22
C ILE A 367 4.52 4.14 -16.11
N VAL A 368 4.63 2.87 -16.50
CA VAL A 368 4.91 1.72 -15.61
C VAL A 368 6.34 1.29 -15.83
N ALA A 369 7.18 1.38 -14.80
CA ALA A 369 8.56 0.92 -14.81
C ALA A 369 8.74 -0.22 -13.81
N TYR A 370 9.39 -1.31 -14.23
CA TYR A 370 9.65 -2.49 -13.42
C TYR A 370 11.13 -2.83 -13.41
N VAL A 371 11.73 -2.97 -12.22
CA VAL A 371 13.11 -3.44 -12.06
C VAL A 371 13.32 -4.14 -10.72
N GLY A 372 13.99 -5.29 -10.77
CA GLY A 372 14.23 -6.14 -9.61
C GLY A 372 12.91 -6.64 -9.03
N SER A 373 12.48 -6.05 -7.91
CA SER A 373 11.20 -6.34 -7.25
C SER A 373 10.28 -5.11 -7.18
N ARG A 374 10.65 -3.99 -7.80
CA ARG A 374 9.93 -2.72 -7.69
C ARG A 374 9.14 -2.43 -8.96
N VAL A 375 7.84 -2.22 -8.78
CA VAL A 375 6.96 -1.59 -9.77
C VAL A 375 6.81 -0.13 -9.38
N ARG A 376 7.12 0.79 -10.31
CA ARG A 376 6.85 2.21 -10.14
C ARG A 376 5.91 2.68 -11.24
N ILE A 377 4.84 3.37 -10.87
CA ILE A 377 3.83 3.87 -11.79
C ILE A 377 3.74 5.39 -11.62
N TYR A 378 3.97 6.12 -12.71
CA TYR A 378 3.87 7.58 -12.76
C TYR A 378 2.59 7.97 -13.52
N ILE A 379 1.90 9.00 -13.03
CA ILE A 379 0.65 9.51 -13.59
C ILE A 379 0.79 11.02 -13.86
N ASP A 380 0.84 11.40 -15.13
CA ASP A 380 0.89 12.77 -15.67
C ASP A 380 2.12 13.62 -15.32
N LYS A 381 2.76 13.39 -14.17
CA LYS A 381 3.87 14.19 -13.64
C LYS A 381 4.86 13.30 -12.91
N VAL A 382 6.15 13.63 -12.99
CA VAL A 382 7.23 12.88 -12.30
C VAL A 382 7.05 12.84 -10.78
N GLN A 383 6.42 13.86 -10.17
CA GLN A 383 6.14 13.89 -8.73
C GLN A 383 4.93 13.06 -8.31
N ASN A 384 4.05 12.70 -9.25
CA ASN A 384 2.85 11.92 -8.99
C ASN A 384 3.12 10.45 -9.34
N TYR A 385 3.79 9.75 -8.43
CA TYR A 385 4.19 8.36 -8.62
C TYR A 385 3.88 7.47 -7.42
N TYR A 386 3.71 6.19 -7.72
CA TYR A 386 3.40 5.15 -6.77
C TYR A 386 4.45 4.06 -6.89
N THR A 387 4.98 3.58 -5.77
CA THR A 387 5.98 2.51 -5.75
C THR A 387 5.42 1.31 -4.99
N PHE A 388 5.47 0.15 -5.63
CA PHE A 388 5.09 -1.13 -5.07
C PHE A 388 6.34 -2.01 -5.03
N GLU A 389 6.71 -2.50 -3.86
CA GLU A 389 7.88 -3.34 -3.65
C GLU A 389 7.41 -4.76 -3.33
N LEU A 390 7.54 -5.66 -4.32
CA LEU A 390 7.04 -7.03 -4.25
C LEU A 390 7.81 -7.91 -3.25
N ALA A 391 9.07 -7.58 -3.00
CA ALA A 391 9.93 -8.31 -2.06
C ALA A 391 10.81 -7.34 -1.26
N PRO A 392 11.06 -7.60 0.04
CA PRO A 392 10.65 -8.79 0.80
C PRO A 392 9.25 -8.69 1.43
N VAL A 393 8.68 -7.49 1.52
CA VAL A 393 7.49 -7.20 2.32
C VAL A 393 6.25 -7.92 1.79
N ILE A 394 5.89 -7.72 0.52
CA ILE A 394 4.68 -8.34 -0.05
C ILE A 394 4.80 -9.86 -0.03
N ASN A 395 5.94 -10.43 -0.42
CA ASN A 395 6.21 -11.86 -0.31
C ASN A 395 5.95 -12.42 1.09
N PHE A 396 6.39 -11.72 2.15
CA PHE A 396 6.15 -12.17 3.54
C PHE A 396 4.65 -12.25 3.86
N PHE A 397 3.89 -11.21 3.57
CA PHE A 397 2.44 -11.19 3.84
C PHE A 397 1.67 -12.15 2.95
N GLN A 398 2.16 -12.38 1.73
CA GLN A 398 1.57 -13.34 0.80
C GLN A 398 1.76 -14.77 1.32
N LEU A 399 2.97 -15.14 1.73
CA LEU A 399 3.28 -16.47 2.29
C LEU A 399 2.56 -16.74 3.61
N THR A 400 2.27 -15.70 4.39
CA THR A 400 1.53 -15.83 5.65
C THR A 400 0.01 -15.75 5.47
N HIS A 401 -0.49 -15.59 4.24
CA HIS A 401 -1.90 -15.38 3.92
C HIS A 401 -2.54 -14.17 4.63
N LEU A 402 -1.72 -13.16 4.96
CA LEU A 402 -2.13 -11.91 5.63
C LEU A 402 -2.13 -10.71 4.66
N LEU A 403 -1.84 -10.95 3.39
CA LEU A 403 -1.89 -9.92 2.35
C LEU A 403 -3.32 -9.72 1.86
N GLU A 404 -3.78 -8.48 1.91
CA GLU A 404 -5.01 -8.02 1.28
C GLU A 404 -4.83 -7.99 -0.23
N ASN A 405 -5.92 -8.20 -0.97
CA ASN A 405 -5.92 -8.12 -2.42
C ASN A 405 -7.20 -7.40 -2.87
N PRO A 406 -7.11 -6.27 -3.62
CA PRO A 406 -5.91 -5.63 -4.15
C PRO A 406 -5.05 -4.92 -3.10
N VAL A 407 -3.75 -4.81 -3.39
CA VAL A 407 -2.79 -4.03 -2.61
C VAL A 407 -2.69 -2.63 -3.19
N ASN A 408 -2.89 -1.61 -2.36
CA ASN A 408 -2.73 -0.22 -2.75
C ASN A 408 -1.46 0.39 -2.15
N SER A 409 -1.07 1.56 -2.63
CA SER A 409 0.17 2.24 -2.21
C SER A 409 0.22 2.55 -0.70
N VAL A 410 -0.93 2.69 -0.04
CA VAL A 410 -1.06 2.97 1.39
C VAL A 410 -0.87 1.70 2.19
N SER A 411 -1.57 0.62 1.80
CA SER A 411 -1.45 -0.68 2.47
C SER A 411 -0.02 -1.21 2.40
N ILE A 412 0.73 -0.96 1.32
CA ILE A 412 2.17 -1.29 1.27
C ILE A 412 2.97 -0.60 2.36
N LYS A 413 2.74 0.69 2.61
CA LYS A 413 3.42 1.40 3.69
C LYS A 413 3.09 0.74 5.03
N SER A 414 1.82 0.36 5.25
CA SER A 414 1.37 -0.35 6.46
C SER A 414 2.05 -1.71 6.61
N TYR A 415 2.08 -2.52 5.54
CA TYR A 415 2.75 -3.82 5.54
C TYR A 415 4.24 -3.68 5.83
N ARG A 416 4.91 -2.68 5.26
CA ARG A 416 6.31 -2.42 5.54
C ARG A 416 6.55 -2.06 7.01
N PHE A 417 5.68 -1.23 7.59
CA PHE A 417 5.75 -0.93 9.01
C PHE A 417 5.55 -2.18 9.87
N LEU A 418 4.50 -2.98 9.59
CA LEU A 418 4.22 -4.23 10.30
C LEU A 418 5.38 -5.23 10.18
N TYR A 419 5.96 -5.37 9.00
CA TYR A 419 7.12 -6.21 8.75
C TYR A 419 8.31 -5.82 9.64
N TYR A 420 8.67 -4.53 9.66
CA TYR A 420 9.76 -4.06 10.53
C TYR A 420 9.40 -4.13 12.02
N ALA A 421 8.14 -3.89 12.38
CA ALA A 421 7.69 -4.03 13.76
C ALA A 421 7.81 -5.48 14.25
N LEU A 422 7.46 -6.45 13.41
CA LEU A 422 7.63 -7.88 13.69
C LEU A 422 9.11 -8.21 13.91
N ILE A 423 10.03 -7.66 13.13
CA ILE A 423 11.46 -7.92 13.34
C ILE A 423 11.96 -7.23 14.62
N PHE A 424 11.79 -5.91 14.74
CA PHE A 424 12.52 -5.14 15.73
C PHE A 424 11.86 -5.03 17.11
N VAL A 425 10.52 -5.09 17.21
CA VAL A 425 9.84 -4.92 18.51
C VAL A 425 10.12 -6.10 19.44
N PRO A 426 9.98 -7.38 19.03
CA PRO A 426 10.29 -8.52 19.88
C PRO A 426 11.76 -8.57 20.28
N LEU A 427 12.68 -8.25 19.37
CA LEU A 427 14.11 -8.14 19.65
C LEU A 427 14.40 -7.09 20.74
N GLY A 428 13.82 -5.90 20.59
CA GLY A 428 13.96 -4.83 21.58
C GLY A 428 13.41 -5.22 22.96
N ILE A 429 12.26 -5.89 23.01
CA ILE A 429 11.67 -6.39 24.27
C ILE A 429 12.57 -7.44 24.91
N LEU A 430 13.05 -8.43 24.15
CA LEU A 430 13.92 -9.50 24.66
C LEU A 430 15.24 -8.92 25.21
N LEU A 431 15.88 -8.03 24.46
CA LEU A 431 17.09 -7.34 24.91
C LEU A 431 16.86 -6.54 26.20
N GLY A 432 15.77 -5.77 26.26
CA GLY A 432 15.40 -5.00 27.45
C GLY A 432 15.21 -5.88 28.69
N LEU A 433 14.53 -7.02 28.54
CA LEU A 433 14.31 -7.98 29.63
C LEU A 433 15.62 -8.65 30.09
N ILE A 434 16.53 -8.98 29.17
CA ILE A 434 17.84 -9.55 29.48
C ILE A 434 18.67 -8.55 30.29
N LEU A 435 18.78 -7.31 29.82
CA LEU A 435 19.54 -6.25 30.49
C LEU A 435 19.01 -5.97 31.91
N ASP A 436 17.69 -5.94 32.08
CA ASP A 436 17.06 -5.78 33.39
C ASP A 436 17.39 -6.94 34.34
N LYS A 437 17.38 -8.19 33.87
CA LYS A 437 17.78 -9.36 34.68
C LYS A 437 19.27 -9.37 35.03
N MET A 438 20.15 -9.00 34.09
CA MET A 438 21.59 -8.88 34.37
C MET A 438 21.85 -7.86 35.49
N LYS A 439 21.19 -6.70 35.41
CA LYS A 439 21.33 -5.64 36.42
C LYS A 439 20.86 -6.07 37.80
N LYS A 440 19.79 -6.86 37.90
CA LYS A 440 19.29 -7.39 39.18
C LYS A 440 20.23 -8.46 39.76
N ASN A 441 20.68 -9.41 38.94
CA ASN A 441 21.64 -10.43 39.37
C ASN A 441 22.98 -9.83 39.87
N HIS A 442 23.46 -8.74 39.26
CA HIS A 442 24.67 -8.04 39.72
C HIS A 442 24.51 -7.30 41.05
N LYS A 443 23.29 -6.89 41.44
CA LYS A 443 23.05 -6.26 42.74
C LYS A 443 22.97 -7.26 43.89
N ASP A 444 22.74 -8.53 43.56
CA ASP A 444 22.62 -9.63 44.53
C ASP A 444 23.94 -10.37 44.74
N THR A 445 25.05 -9.98 44.09
CA THR A 445 26.39 -10.53 44.33
C THR A 445 27.06 -9.96 45.60
N PRO A 446 27.77 -10.77 46.41
CA PRO A 446 28.22 -10.39 47.77
C PRO A 446 29.22 -9.23 47.85
N ASP A 447 29.99 -8.96 46.80
CA ASP A 447 31.08 -7.96 46.85
C ASP A 447 30.58 -6.52 47.00
N THR A 448 29.36 -6.19 46.56
CA THR A 448 28.79 -4.84 46.74
C THR A 448 28.20 -4.59 48.14
N LYS A 449 28.10 -5.61 49.02
CA LYS A 449 27.65 -5.43 50.41
C LYS A 449 28.79 -5.14 51.39
N ARG A 450 30.05 -5.30 50.99
CA ARG A 450 31.23 -5.04 51.85
C ARG A 450 31.79 -3.63 51.78
N GLU A 451 31.30 -2.79 50.86
CA GLU A 451 31.74 -1.39 50.73
C GLU A 451 30.78 -0.37 51.37
N SER A 452 29.70 -0.83 52.02
CA SER A 452 28.71 0.03 52.68
C SER A 452 28.48 -0.29 54.16
N GLU A 453 29.37 -1.06 54.78
CA GLU A 453 29.54 -1.20 56.23
C GLU A 453 30.96 -0.74 56.57
#